data_AF-A0A0N4YJ39-F1
#
_entry.id   AF-A0A0N4YJ39-F1
#
_cell.length_a   1.000
_cell.length_b   1.000
_cell.length_c   1.000
_cell.angle_alpha   90.00
_cell.angle_beta   90.00
_cell.angle_gamma   90.00
#
_symmetry.space_group_name_H-M   'P 1'
#
loop_
_entity.id
_entity.type
_entity.pdbx_description
1 polymer ?
#
loop_
_entity_poly.entity_id
_entity_poly.type
_entity_poly.pdbx_seq_one_letter_code
_entity_poly.pdbx_strand_id
1 'polypeptide(L)'
;MSRAPTMYADRFRYVLLLLGFLCLTSICSNYIIINFTFICMANDTSDQIDTENGTLVSRYNYNPKEKSAIIWAVALGTILGTFPINYAYIRFGARWPFFISGMLSVISTAAIPLAARTNILFLLVFRFIQLCESSLGWRSAYYFHAGFGLLMFILWLVFYQDDPQLHPSVSEKELEKIQRNKTRAHIERDSFVPYREILKNKVILVVWFNAFVEMVTVTLLLVYAPLYFHVVLGYNVATTGILVSFAASIHLPLKFAGGVLSDRIKSSLKPTI
;
A
#
# COMPACT_ATOMS: atom_id res chain seq x y z
N MET A 1 3.75 21.39 33.91
CA MET A 1 2.40 21.30 33.31
C MET A 1 1.97 19.85 33.36
N SER A 2 0.83 19.53 33.97
CA SER A 2 0.24 18.19 33.92
C SER A 2 -0.35 17.94 32.53
N ARG A 3 -0.05 16.79 31.91
CA ARG A 3 -0.76 16.37 30.68
C ARG A 3 -2.20 15.99 31.03
N ALA A 4 -3.13 16.32 30.13
CA ALA A 4 -4.54 15.96 30.28
C ALA A 4 -4.73 14.43 30.28
N PRO A 5 -5.79 13.89 30.93
CA PRO A 5 -6.11 12.46 30.87
C PRO A 5 -6.33 12.04 29.41
N THR A 6 -5.62 10.99 28.97
CA THR A 6 -5.57 10.65 27.55
C THR A 6 -6.82 9.91 27.08
N MET A 7 -7.43 10.42 26.01
CA MET A 7 -8.61 9.85 25.33
C MET A 7 -8.43 8.40 24.85
N TYR A 8 -7.18 7.89 24.80
CA TYR A 8 -6.82 6.56 24.30
C TYR A 8 -6.14 5.65 25.35
N ALA A 9 -6.23 5.98 26.64
CA ALA A 9 -5.87 5.11 27.77
C ALA A 9 -4.51 4.38 27.61
N ASP A 10 -3.42 5.14 27.45
CA ASP A 10 -2.03 4.67 27.32
C ASP A 10 -1.77 3.70 26.12
N ARG A 11 -2.58 3.79 25.06
CA ARG A 11 -2.53 2.92 23.86
C ARG A 11 -2.57 3.65 22.51
N PHE A 12 -2.30 4.95 22.46
CA PHE A 12 -2.42 5.75 21.23
C PHE A 12 -1.57 5.22 20.07
N ARG A 13 -0.41 4.62 20.34
CA ARG A 13 0.46 3.99 19.33
C ARG A 13 -0.24 2.92 18.47
N TYR A 14 -1.28 2.26 18.99
CA TYR A 14 -2.04 1.26 18.22
C TYR A 14 -3.00 1.90 17.22
N VAL A 15 -3.48 3.13 17.49
CA VAL A 15 -4.25 3.94 16.53
C VAL A 15 -3.35 4.33 15.35
N LEU A 16 -2.12 4.79 15.64
CA LEU A 16 -1.12 5.11 14.62
C LEU A 16 -0.71 3.88 13.79
N LEU A 17 -0.59 2.71 14.42
CA LEU A 17 -0.26 1.46 13.71
C LEU A 17 -1.40 1.02 12.78
N LEU A 18 -2.66 1.09 13.23
CA LEU A 18 -3.83 0.82 12.38
C LEU A 18 -3.92 1.81 11.22
N LEU A 19 -3.74 3.10 11.49
CA LEU A 19 -3.77 4.15 10.47
C LEU A 19 -2.65 3.98 9.42
N GLY A 20 -1.42 3.72 9.87
CA GLY A 20 -0.30 3.42 8.97
C GLY A 20 -0.52 2.15 8.14
N PHE A 21 -1.12 1.11 8.73
CA PHE A 21 -1.55 -0.09 8.02
C PHE A 21 -2.56 0.26 6.92
N LEU A 22 -3.63 1.01 7.22
CA LEU A 22 -4.64 1.39 6.22
C LEU A 22 -4.08 2.27 5.09
N CYS A 23 -3.16 3.19 5.40
CA CYS A 23 -2.42 3.95 4.38
C CYS A 23 -1.60 3.05 3.46
N LEU A 24 -0.87 2.08 4.02
CA LEU A 24 -0.08 1.10 3.25
C LEU A 24 -1.00 0.16 2.43
N THR A 25 -2.11 -0.31 3.00
CA THR A 25 -3.13 -1.08 2.27
C THR A 25 -3.68 -0.29 1.09
N SER A 26 -3.92 1.01 1.23
CA SER A 26 -4.34 1.86 0.11
C SER A 26 -3.30 1.89 -1.01
N ILE A 27 -2.02 2.16 -0.69
CA ILE A 27 -0.94 2.19 -1.70
C ILE A 27 -0.78 0.82 -2.38
N CYS A 28 -0.70 -0.27 -1.61
CA CYS A 28 -0.52 -1.61 -2.16
C CYS A 28 -1.73 -2.07 -2.99
N SER A 29 -2.94 -1.65 -2.63
CA SER A 29 -4.13 -1.98 -3.41
C SER A 29 -4.19 -1.21 -4.73
N ASN A 30 -3.73 0.05 -4.77
CA ASN A 30 -3.57 0.82 -6.01
C ASN A 30 -2.60 0.16 -7.01
N TYR A 31 -1.66 -0.67 -6.54
CA TYR A 31 -0.80 -1.51 -7.40
C TYR A 31 -1.53 -2.77 -7.91
N ILE A 32 -2.28 -3.46 -7.04
CA ILE A 32 -2.94 -4.74 -7.40
C ILE A 32 -4.15 -4.52 -8.33
N ILE A 33 -4.89 -3.43 -8.15
CA ILE A 33 -6.15 -3.12 -8.86
C ILE A 33 -5.99 -3.16 -10.39
N ILE A 34 -4.81 -2.78 -10.90
CA ILE A 34 -4.54 -2.66 -12.34
C ILE A 34 -4.73 -3.97 -13.09
N ASN A 35 -4.44 -5.11 -12.44
CA ASN A 35 -4.54 -6.44 -13.03
C ASN A 35 -6.01 -6.86 -13.25
N PHE A 36 -6.88 -6.54 -12.30
CA PHE A 36 -8.33 -6.73 -12.45
C PHE A 36 -8.92 -5.75 -13.47
N THR A 37 -8.50 -4.49 -13.44
CA THR A 37 -9.01 -3.50 -14.39
C THR A 37 -8.54 -3.76 -15.82
N PHE A 38 -7.39 -4.41 -16.05
CA PHE A 38 -7.00 -4.89 -17.39
C PHE A 38 -7.94 -5.93 -17.97
N ILE A 39 -8.53 -6.80 -17.13
CA ILE A 39 -9.56 -7.76 -17.54
C ILE A 39 -10.86 -7.00 -17.88
N CYS A 40 -11.29 -6.11 -16.98
CA CYS A 40 -12.53 -5.34 -17.17
C CYS A 40 -12.44 -4.30 -18.31
N MET A 41 -11.24 -3.79 -18.63
CA MET A 41 -10.98 -2.86 -19.74
C MET A 41 -11.08 -3.55 -21.12
N ALA A 42 -10.56 -4.77 -21.25
CA ALA A 42 -10.63 -5.52 -22.50
C ALA A 42 -12.08 -5.80 -22.93
N ASN A 43 -12.97 -6.02 -21.95
CA ASN A 43 -14.39 -6.30 -22.15
C ASN A 43 -15.29 -5.03 -22.08
N ASP A 44 -14.71 -3.82 -21.98
CA ASP A 44 -15.45 -2.56 -21.92
C ASP A 44 -15.93 -2.14 -23.32
N THR A 45 -17.22 -2.36 -23.61
CA THR A 45 -17.83 -1.99 -24.90
C THR A 45 -18.22 -0.51 -25.02
N SER A 46 -17.96 0.33 -24.00
CA SER A 46 -18.40 1.74 -24.00
C SER A 46 -17.55 2.67 -24.88
N ASP A 47 -16.37 2.21 -25.33
CA ASP A 47 -15.49 2.97 -26.22
C ASP A 47 -14.72 1.99 -27.12
N GLN A 48 -15.36 1.59 -28.22
CA GLN A 48 -14.79 0.66 -29.20
C GLN A 48 -14.15 1.39 -30.37
N ILE A 49 -13.05 0.84 -30.86
CA ILE A 49 -12.42 1.19 -32.13
C ILE A 49 -12.65 0.05 -33.12
N ASP A 50 -12.91 0.39 -34.37
CA ASP A 50 -12.89 -0.60 -35.43
C ASP A 50 -11.44 -0.94 -35.82
N THR A 51 -11.20 -2.20 -36.12
CA THR A 51 -9.92 -2.68 -36.65
C THR A 51 -10.01 -2.65 -38.17
N GLU A 52 -8.89 -2.55 -38.89
CA GLU A 52 -8.87 -2.55 -40.37
C GLU A 52 -9.55 -3.78 -41.02
N ASN A 53 -9.79 -4.84 -40.24
CA ASN A 53 -10.53 -6.05 -40.63
C ASN A 53 -12.05 -6.01 -40.33
N GLY A 54 -12.61 -4.87 -39.89
CA GLY A 54 -14.03 -4.72 -39.52
C GLY A 54 -14.42 -5.35 -38.17
N THR A 55 -13.45 -5.53 -37.26
CA THR A 55 -13.69 -6.07 -35.92
C THR A 55 -13.62 -4.98 -34.86
N LEU A 56 -14.77 -4.66 -34.25
CA LEU A 56 -14.87 -3.75 -33.11
C LEU A 56 -14.19 -4.33 -31.86
N VAL A 57 -13.19 -3.62 -31.34
CA VAL A 57 -12.48 -3.97 -30.10
C VAL A 57 -12.48 -2.79 -29.12
N SER A 58 -12.44 -3.07 -27.81
CA SER A 58 -12.27 -2.02 -26.79
C SER A 58 -10.98 -1.25 -27.04
N ARG A 59 -11.03 0.10 -27.01
CA ARG A 59 -9.85 0.97 -27.07
C ARG A 59 -8.83 0.66 -25.98
N TYR A 60 -9.26 0.04 -24.88
CA TYR A 60 -8.43 -0.30 -23.71
C TYR A 60 -7.95 -1.77 -23.72
N ASN A 61 -8.10 -2.51 -24.83
CA ASN A 61 -7.63 -3.89 -24.95
C ASN A 61 -6.12 -3.98 -25.22
N TYR A 62 -5.32 -3.58 -24.23
CA TYR A 62 -3.85 -3.59 -24.31
C TYR A 62 -3.28 -4.99 -24.58
N ASN A 63 -2.25 -5.08 -25.41
CA ASN A 63 -1.53 -6.33 -25.66
C ASN A 63 -0.62 -6.72 -24.46
N PRO A 64 -0.08 -7.97 -24.39
CA PRO A 64 0.72 -8.41 -23.26
C PRO A 64 2.02 -7.61 -23.02
N LYS A 65 2.62 -7.03 -24.07
CA LYS A 65 3.83 -6.18 -23.95
C LYS A 65 3.48 -4.83 -23.33
N GLU A 66 2.36 -4.23 -23.74
CA GLU A 66 1.85 -2.98 -23.16
C GLU A 66 1.46 -3.14 -21.70
N LYS A 67 0.68 -4.18 -21.37
CA LYS A 67 0.33 -4.55 -19.99
C LYS A 67 1.58 -4.71 -19.12
N SER A 68 2.61 -5.39 -19.65
CA SER A 68 3.90 -5.53 -18.97
C SER A 68 4.62 -4.18 -18.79
N ALA A 69 4.70 -3.35 -19.84
CA ALA A 69 5.38 -2.05 -19.78
C ALA A 69 4.76 -1.10 -18.76
N ILE A 70 3.42 -1.09 -18.65
CA ILE A 70 2.68 -0.31 -17.64
C ILE A 70 3.03 -0.78 -16.23
N ILE A 71 3.12 -2.09 -15.99
CA ILE A 71 3.53 -2.65 -14.68
C ILE A 71 5.00 -2.33 -14.37
N TRP A 72 5.90 -2.44 -15.36
CA TRP A 72 7.32 -2.09 -15.22
C TRP A 72 7.55 -0.60 -14.90
N ALA A 73 6.73 0.31 -15.43
CA ALA A 73 6.82 1.74 -15.13
C ALA A 73 6.62 2.03 -13.62
N VAL A 74 5.70 1.31 -12.95
CA VAL A 74 5.48 1.44 -11.50
C VAL A 74 6.67 0.90 -10.70
N ALA A 75 7.26 -0.22 -11.13
CA ALA A 75 8.47 -0.77 -10.50
C ALA A 75 9.67 0.20 -10.62
N LEU A 76 9.91 0.75 -11.81
CA LEU A 76 10.97 1.75 -12.05
C LEU A 76 10.74 3.02 -11.23
N GLY A 77 9.52 3.55 -11.20
CA GLY A 77 9.16 4.71 -10.37
C GLY A 77 9.38 4.45 -8.87
N THR A 78 9.12 3.24 -8.40
CA THR A 78 9.38 2.83 -7.01
C THR A 78 10.87 2.80 -6.69
N ILE A 79 11.70 2.22 -7.58
CA ILE A 79 13.16 2.18 -7.43
C ILE A 79 13.76 3.59 -7.39
N LEU A 80 13.38 4.44 -8.35
CA LEU A 80 13.85 5.83 -8.44
C LEU A 80 13.38 6.69 -7.26
N GLY A 81 12.14 6.49 -6.79
CA GLY A 81 11.59 7.21 -5.64
C GLY A 81 12.19 6.79 -4.29
N THR A 82 12.67 5.54 -4.15
CA THR A 82 13.11 4.98 -2.86
C THR A 82 14.23 5.80 -2.21
N PHE A 83 15.26 6.18 -2.97
CA PHE A 83 16.41 6.93 -2.43
C PHE A 83 16.07 8.36 -1.93
N PRO A 84 15.44 9.25 -2.74
CA PRO A 84 15.08 10.59 -2.26
C PRO A 84 14.02 10.55 -1.15
N ILE A 85 13.10 9.59 -1.17
CA ILE A 85 12.12 9.39 -0.08
C ILE A 85 12.83 8.93 1.21
N ASN A 86 13.80 8.01 1.13
CA ASN A 86 14.58 7.58 2.30
C ASN A 86 15.43 8.73 2.89
N TYR A 87 16.06 9.55 2.04
CA TYR A 87 16.75 10.77 2.49
C TYR A 87 15.80 11.73 3.21
N ALA A 88 14.59 11.94 2.66
CA ALA A 88 13.58 12.78 3.27
C ALA A 88 13.08 12.23 4.62
N TYR A 89 12.91 10.91 4.75
CA TYR A 89 12.58 10.26 6.03
C TYR A 89 13.62 10.53 7.12
N ILE A 90 14.91 10.42 6.77
CA ILE A 90 16.01 10.66 7.71
C ILE A 90 16.06 12.14 8.13
N ARG A 91 15.95 13.07 7.17
CA ARG A 91 16.18 14.50 7.42
C ARG A 91 14.95 15.27 7.93
N PHE A 92 13.75 14.90 7.52
CA PHE A 92 12.50 15.63 7.83
C PHE A 92 11.49 14.81 8.64
N GLY A 93 11.80 13.54 8.93
CA GLY A 93 10.87 12.64 9.59
C GLY A 93 9.86 11.98 8.66
N ALA A 94 8.86 11.30 9.21
CA ALA A 94 7.91 10.50 8.45
C ALA A 94 6.59 11.20 8.11
N ARG A 95 6.19 12.23 8.87
CA ARG A 95 4.89 12.90 8.74
C ARG A 95 4.68 13.44 7.32
N TRP A 96 5.63 14.25 6.83
CA TRP A 96 5.53 14.88 5.51
C TRP A 96 5.91 13.95 4.34
N PRO A 97 7.02 13.18 4.34
CA PRO A 97 7.37 12.33 3.21
C PRO A 97 6.37 11.21 2.92
N PHE A 98 5.78 10.60 3.96
CA PHE A 98 4.72 9.60 3.77
C PHE A 98 3.42 10.24 3.26
N PHE A 99 3.06 11.43 3.77
CA PHE A 99 1.91 12.16 3.26
C PHE A 99 2.07 12.55 1.78
N ILE A 100 3.21 13.12 1.39
CA ILE A 100 3.47 13.58 0.01
C ILE A 100 3.52 12.40 -0.97
N SER A 101 4.17 11.29 -0.61
CA SER A 101 4.17 10.08 -1.45
C SER A 101 2.79 9.41 -1.53
N GLY A 102 2.02 9.43 -0.44
CA GLY A 102 0.61 9.03 -0.42
C GLY A 102 -0.27 9.88 -1.34
N MET A 103 -0.15 11.21 -1.28
CA MET A 103 -0.85 12.14 -2.18
C MET A 103 -0.48 11.92 -3.64
N LEU A 104 0.80 11.70 -3.96
CA LEU A 104 1.23 11.38 -5.33
C LEU A 104 0.59 10.06 -5.83
N SER A 105 0.50 9.04 -4.99
CA SER A 105 -0.21 7.79 -5.31
C SER A 105 -1.71 8.02 -5.53
N VAL A 106 -2.37 8.79 -4.66
CA VAL A 106 -3.80 9.12 -4.75
C VAL A 106 -4.12 9.92 -6.02
N ILE A 107 -3.32 10.96 -6.33
CA ILE A 107 -3.49 11.79 -7.53
C ILE A 107 -3.29 10.95 -8.80
N SER A 108 -2.25 10.11 -8.85
CA SER A 108 -2.03 9.18 -9.96
C SER A 108 -3.21 8.20 -10.14
N THR A 109 -3.71 7.63 -9.04
CA THR A 109 -4.85 6.70 -9.02
C THR A 109 -6.14 7.38 -9.51
N ALA A 110 -6.40 8.63 -9.12
CA ALA A 110 -7.52 9.42 -9.59
C ALA A 110 -7.39 9.87 -11.06
N ALA A 111 -6.15 10.05 -11.54
CA ALA A 111 -5.87 10.46 -12.92
C ALA A 111 -6.05 9.32 -13.94
N ILE A 112 -5.87 8.05 -13.56
CA ILE A 112 -5.97 6.89 -14.47
C ILE A 112 -7.32 6.89 -15.24
N PRO A 113 -8.50 7.01 -14.61
CA PRO A 113 -9.76 7.07 -15.36
C PRO A 113 -9.96 8.34 -16.20
N LEU A 114 -9.34 9.47 -15.83
CA LEU A 114 -9.44 10.74 -16.55
C LEU A 114 -8.59 10.76 -17.81
N ALA A 115 -7.35 10.27 -17.72
CA ALA A 115 -6.46 10.01 -18.85
C ALA A 115 -7.09 9.02 -19.85
N ALA A 116 -7.97 8.14 -19.36
CA ALA A 116 -8.77 7.22 -20.14
C ALA A 116 -10.21 7.71 -20.48
N ARG A 117 -10.55 9.01 -20.35
CA ARG A 117 -11.92 9.50 -20.63
C ARG A 117 -12.12 10.83 -21.33
N THR A 118 -11.50 11.91 -20.85
CA THR A 118 -11.80 13.30 -21.27
C THR A 118 -13.29 13.75 -21.31
N ASN A 119 -14.23 13.02 -20.67
CA ASN A 119 -15.59 13.46 -20.24
C ASN A 119 -16.28 12.35 -19.39
N ILE A 120 -17.36 12.55 -18.62
CA ILE A 120 -18.17 13.73 -18.24
C ILE A 120 -18.23 13.80 -16.69
N LEU A 121 -18.41 15.00 -16.10
CA LEU A 121 -18.28 15.24 -14.66
C LEU A 121 -19.50 14.83 -13.78
N PHE A 122 -20.71 14.76 -14.33
CA PHE A 122 -21.96 14.83 -13.55
C PHE A 122 -22.45 13.51 -12.89
N LEU A 123 -21.79 12.38 -13.15
CA LEU A 123 -22.24 11.05 -12.68
C LEU A 123 -21.67 10.61 -11.31
N LEU A 124 -20.78 11.40 -10.72
CA LEU A 124 -19.97 10.98 -9.55
C LEU A 124 -20.72 10.98 -8.20
N VAL A 125 -21.95 11.50 -8.14
CA VAL A 125 -22.62 11.85 -6.87
C VAL A 125 -23.35 10.68 -6.17
N PHE A 126 -23.79 9.65 -6.90
CA PHE A 126 -24.90 8.80 -6.44
C PHE A 126 -24.68 7.27 -6.33
N ARG A 127 -23.50 6.71 -6.59
CA ARG A 127 -23.37 5.25 -6.84
C ARG A 127 -22.23 4.58 -6.06
N PHE A 128 -22.46 4.34 -4.76
CA PHE A 128 -21.48 3.80 -3.81
C PHE A 128 -21.53 2.26 -3.60
N ILE A 129 -22.36 1.53 -4.34
CA ILE A 129 -22.56 0.07 -4.18
C ILE A 129 -22.54 -0.60 -5.58
N GLN A 130 -22.10 -1.87 -5.63
CA GLN A 130 -22.07 -2.76 -6.82
C GLN A 130 -20.98 -2.43 -7.88
N LEU A 131 -19.69 -2.60 -7.53
CA LEU A 131 -18.56 -2.06 -8.32
C LEU A 131 -17.86 -2.97 -9.35
N CYS A 132 -18.13 -4.28 -9.43
CA CYS A 132 -17.46 -5.17 -10.42
C CYS A 132 -18.35 -5.72 -11.54
N GLU A 133 -19.68 -5.77 -11.37
CA GLU A 133 -20.62 -6.30 -12.38
C GLU A 133 -21.78 -5.35 -12.73
N SER A 134 -21.79 -4.11 -12.20
CA SER A 134 -22.79 -3.12 -12.61
C SER A 134 -22.28 -2.21 -13.74
N SER A 135 -23.21 -1.60 -14.47
CA SER A 135 -23.01 -0.73 -15.64
C SER A 135 -22.32 0.63 -15.36
N LEU A 136 -21.38 0.68 -14.41
CA LEU A 136 -20.48 1.81 -14.17
C LEU A 136 -19.03 1.50 -14.58
N GLY A 137 -18.72 0.21 -14.73
CA GLY A 137 -17.44 -0.28 -15.24
C GLY A 137 -16.26 -0.12 -14.26
N TRP A 138 -15.07 -0.44 -14.76
CA TRP A 138 -13.81 -0.50 -14.01
C TRP A 138 -13.35 0.85 -13.42
N ARG A 139 -13.86 1.97 -13.94
CA ARG A 139 -13.37 3.33 -13.68
C ARG A 139 -13.73 3.84 -12.28
N SER A 140 -14.87 3.43 -11.75
CA SER A 140 -15.33 3.81 -10.40
C SER A 140 -14.55 3.15 -9.27
N ALA A 141 -13.90 2.01 -9.51
CA ALA A 141 -13.02 1.38 -8.52
C ALA A 141 -11.81 2.27 -8.21
N TYR A 142 -11.17 2.85 -9.23
CA TYR A 142 -10.08 3.82 -9.06
C TYR A 142 -10.49 5.05 -8.23
N TYR A 143 -11.68 5.62 -8.47
CA TYR A 143 -12.17 6.77 -7.71
C TYR A 143 -12.47 6.43 -6.24
N PHE A 144 -13.02 5.24 -5.96
CA PHE A 144 -13.20 4.75 -4.59
C PHE A 144 -11.85 4.61 -3.86
N HIS A 145 -10.86 4.00 -4.52
CA HIS A 145 -9.51 3.83 -3.97
C HIS A 145 -8.78 5.16 -3.74
N ALA A 146 -8.91 6.12 -4.66
CA ALA A 146 -8.37 7.47 -4.48
C ALA A 146 -9.06 8.21 -3.32
N GLY A 147 -10.39 8.12 -3.19
CA GLY A 147 -11.14 8.75 -2.09
C GLY A 147 -10.80 8.16 -0.72
N PHE A 148 -10.69 6.83 -0.62
CA PHE A 148 -10.24 6.14 0.59
C PHE A 148 -8.80 6.54 0.96
N GLY A 149 -7.88 6.52 -0.01
CA GLY A 149 -6.50 6.94 0.20
C GLY A 149 -6.39 8.39 0.66
N LEU A 150 -7.13 9.31 0.03
CA LEU A 150 -7.20 10.72 0.43
C LEU A 150 -7.61 10.87 1.90
N LEU A 151 -8.68 10.18 2.31
CA LEU A 151 -9.13 10.18 3.71
C LEU A 151 -8.07 9.62 4.66
N MET A 152 -7.46 8.48 4.34
CA MET A 152 -6.42 7.87 5.20
C MET A 152 -5.18 8.76 5.33
N PHE A 153 -4.73 9.41 4.26
CA PHE A 153 -3.58 10.31 4.32
C PHE A 153 -3.89 11.67 4.97
N ILE A 154 -5.11 12.19 4.86
CA ILE A 154 -5.56 13.34 5.66
C ILE A 154 -5.56 12.96 7.16
N LEU A 155 -6.09 11.79 7.51
CA LEU A 155 -6.05 11.28 8.89
C LEU A 155 -4.60 11.08 9.37
N TRP A 156 -3.69 10.59 8.54
CA TRP A 156 -2.26 10.54 8.85
C TRP A 156 -1.70 11.94 9.16
N LEU A 157 -1.98 12.94 8.32
CA LEU A 157 -1.52 14.31 8.55
C LEU A 157 -2.14 14.96 9.80
N VAL A 158 -3.33 14.52 10.25
CA VAL A 158 -3.91 14.96 11.52
C VAL A 158 -3.26 14.25 12.71
N PHE A 159 -3.27 12.92 12.73
CA PHE A 159 -2.96 12.11 13.92
C PHE A 159 -1.48 11.71 14.07
N TYR A 160 -0.71 11.58 12.99
CA TYR A 160 0.69 11.14 13.10
C TYR A 160 1.63 12.32 13.37
N GLN A 161 2.35 12.29 14.49
CA GLN A 161 3.42 13.23 14.81
C GLN A 161 4.76 12.50 14.94
N ASP A 162 5.81 13.12 14.39
CA ASP A 162 7.15 12.53 14.30
C ASP A 162 7.82 12.28 15.66
N ASP A 163 7.57 13.14 16.64
CA ASP A 163 8.03 12.96 18.02
C ASP A 163 6.84 12.70 18.95
N PRO A 164 6.75 11.52 19.60
CA PRO A 164 5.70 11.22 20.59
C PRO A 164 5.77 12.13 21.82
N GLN A 165 6.90 12.78 22.12
CA GLN A 165 7.00 13.77 23.20
C GLN A 165 6.07 14.96 22.97
N LEU A 166 5.92 15.38 21.71
CA LEU A 166 5.12 16.53 21.28
C LEU A 166 3.63 16.21 21.05
N HIS A 167 3.26 14.93 21.03
CA HIS A 167 1.89 14.54 20.68
C HIS A 167 0.94 14.61 21.90
N PRO A 168 -0.16 15.38 21.86
CA PRO A 168 -1.00 15.65 23.03
C PRO A 168 -1.71 14.40 23.57
N SER A 169 -2.04 13.42 22.71
CA SER A 169 -2.69 12.18 23.12
C SER A 169 -1.75 11.10 23.66
N VAL A 170 -0.43 11.35 23.69
CA VAL A 170 0.56 10.40 24.25
C VAL A 170 0.79 10.74 25.72
N SER A 171 0.46 9.79 26.61
CA SER A 171 0.66 9.92 28.04
C SER A 171 2.13 9.71 28.42
N GLU A 172 2.52 10.15 29.61
CA GLU A 172 3.87 9.97 30.14
C GLU A 172 4.22 8.48 30.30
N LYS A 173 3.25 7.65 30.68
CA LYS A 173 3.37 6.18 30.76
C LYS A 173 3.60 5.52 29.40
N GLU A 174 2.87 5.98 28.36
CA GLU A 174 3.07 5.47 27.00
C GLU A 174 4.39 5.99 26.40
N LEU A 175 4.76 7.23 26.69
CA LEU A 175 6.03 7.84 26.27
C LEU A 175 7.24 7.11 26.86
N GLU A 176 7.25 6.89 28.18
CA GLU A 176 8.30 6.11 28.87
C GLU A 176 8.43 4.72 28.22
N LYS A 177 7.30 4.05 27.97
CA LYS A 177 7.26 2.74 27.30
C LYS A 177 7.73 2.76 25.84
N ILE A 178 7.70 3.91 25.15
CA ILE A 178 8.22 4.13 23.79
C ILE A 178 9.71 4.55 23.79
N GLN A 179 10.18 5.19 24.86
CA GLN A 179 11.57 5.64 25.03
C GLN A 179 12.47 4.63 25.76
N ARG A 180 11.90 3.68 26.50
CA ARG A 180 12.63 2.64 27.24
C ARG A 180 13.61 1.88 26.34
N ASN A 181 14.87 1.80 26.79
CA ASN A 181 16.01 1.19 26.10
C ASN A 181 16.49 1.92 24.82
N LYS A 182 16.04 3.16 24.54
CA LYS A 182 16.59 3.98 23.45
C LYS A 182 17.81 4.78 23.93
N THR A 183 18.81 4.91 23.07
CA THR A 183 19.94 5.82 23.30
C THR A 183 19.53 7.26 23.03
N ARG A 184 20.22 8.23 23.67
CA ARG A 184 19.93 9.65 23.50
C ARG A 184 19.99 10.10 22.02
N ALA A 185 21.02 9.68 21.28
CA ALA A 185 21.12 9.93 19.83
C ALA A 185 19.91 9.42 19.02
N HIS A 186 19.34 8.26 19.39
CA HIS A 186 18.15 7.71 18.74
C HIS A 186 16.84 8.40 19.16
N ILE A 187 16.84 9.21 20.24
CA ILE A 187 15.74 10.12 20.60
C ILE A 187 15.91 11.45 19.87
N GLU A 188 17.12 12.02 19.87
CA GLU A 188 17.46 13.31 19.23
C GLU A 188 17.63 13.23 17.70
N ARG A 189 17.53 12.03 17.11
CA ARG A 189 17.67 11.72 15.67
C ARG A 189 19.06 12.00 15.08
N ASP A 190 20.09 12.06 15.91
CA ASP A 190 21.48 12.06 15.43
C ASP A 190 21.80 10.71 14.77
N SER A 191 22.17 10.75 13.49
CA SER A 191 22.07 9.60 12.58
C SER A 191 23.21 9.54 11.56
N PHE A 192 24.44 9.33 12.03
CA PHE A 192 25.48 8.77 11.18
C PHE A 192 25.11 7.34 10.75
N VAL A 193 24.84 7.14 9.46
CA VAL A 193 24.49 5.83 8.89
C VAL A 193 25.71 5.21 8.20
N PRO A 194 26.28 4.09 8.71
CA PRO A 194 27.49 3.49 8.16
C PRO A 194 27.19 2.60 6.93
N TYR A 195 26.71 3.20 5.84
CA TYR A 195 26.29 2.52 4.61
C TYR A 195 27.31 1.49 4.09
N ARG A 196 28.61 1.82 4.14
CA ARG A 196 29.69 0.92 3.68
C ARG A 196 29.77 -0.39 4.46
N GLU A 197 29.49 -0.36 5.76
CA GLU A 197 29.55 -1.56 6.61
C GLU A 197 28.22 -2.32 6.62
N ILE A 198 27.10 -1.62 6.44
CA ILE A 198 25.79 -2.21 6.14
C ILE A 198 25.87 -3.09 4.89
N LEU A 199 26.44 -2.56 3.80
CA LEU A 199 26.59 -3.28 2.51
C LEU A 199 27.54 -4.48 2.55
N LYS A 200 28.45 -4.57 3.53
CA LYS A 200 29.35 -5.73 3.72
C LYS A 200 28.78 -6.78 4.68
N ASN A 201 27.77 -6.44 5.47
CA ASN A 201 27.32 -7.29 6.56
C ASN A 201 26.55 -8.51 6.03
N LYS A 202 27.14 -9.70 6.16
CA LYS A 202 26.57 -10.97 5.68
C LYS A 202 25.14 -11.21 6.18
N VAL A 203 24.82 -10.84 7.42
CA VAL A 203 23.47 -11.02 7.99
C VAL A 203 22.45 -10.11 7.29
N ILE A 204 22.83 -8.86 7.02
CA ILE A 204 21.96 -7.90 6.31
C ILE A 204 21.75 -8.37 4.86
N LEU A 205 22.80 -8.82 4.18
CA LEU A 205 22.71 -9.34 2.80
C LEU A 205 21.80 -10.59 2.72
N VAL A 206 21.87 -11.51 3.68
CA VAL A 206 20.97 -12.68 3.76
C VAL A 206 19.52 -12.25 4.03
N VAL A 207 19.28 -11.30 4.92
CA VAL A 207 17.93 -10.76 5.19
C VAL A 207 17.35 -10.08 3.96
N TRP A 208 18.15 -9.28 3.23
CA TRP A 208 17.72 -8.65 1.98
C TRP A 208 17.46 -9.65 0.86
N PHE A 209 18.28 -10.70 0.72
CA PHE A 209 18.03 -11.77 -0.25
C PHE A 209 16.73 -12.52 0.06
N ASN A 210 16.48 -12.87 1.33
CA ASN A 210 15.23 -13.48 1.75
C ASN A 210 14.02 -12.57 1.48
N ALA A 211 14.12 -11.27 1.79
CA ALA A 211 13.06 -10.30 1.51
C ALA A 211 12.81 -10.12 0.01
N PHE A 212 13.86 -10.15 -0.82
CA PHE A 212 13.74 -10.13 -2.28
C PHE A 212 12.98 -11.36 -2.79
N VAL A 213 13.33 -12.56 -2.33
CA VAL A 213 12.64 -13.81 -2.71
C VAL A 213 11.17 -13.78 -2.26
N GLU A 214 10.86 -13.38 -1.02
CA GLU A 214 9.47 -13.23 -0.55
C GLU A 214 8.68 -12.26 -1.44
N MET A 215 9.23 -11.08 -1.72
CA MET A 215 8.54 -10.05 -2.49
C MET A 215 8.35 -10.45 -3.97
N VAL A 216 9.32 -11.14 -4.58
CA VAL A 216 9.18 -11.68 -5.94
C VAL A 216 8.09 -12.76 -5.99
N THR A 217 8.08 -13.72 -5.05
CA THR A 217 7.04 -14.75 -4.99
C THR A 217 5.65 -14.17 -4.78
N VAL A 218 5.49 -13.25 -3.81
CA VAL A 218 4.20 -12.60 -3.52
C VAL A 218 3.73 -11.75 -4.71
N THR A 219 4.62 -11.00 -5.36
CA THR A 219 4.27 -10.17 -6.52
C THR A 219 3.86 -11.03 -7.71
N LEU A 220 4.61 -12.10 -8.02
CA LEU A 220 4.29 -13.03 -9.11
C LEU A 220 2.90 -13.65 -8.91
N LEU A 221 2.59 -14.13 -7.72
CA LEU A 221 1.29 -14.71 -7.42
C LEU A 221 0.16 -13.67 -7.53
N LEU A 222 0.31 -12.48 -6.96
CA LEU A 222 -0.74 -11.45 -6.96
C LEU A 222 -0.98 -10.84 -8.35
N VAL A 223 0.04 -10.73 -9.20
CA VAL A 223 -0.09 -10.20 -10.58
C VAL A 223 -0.70 -11.24 -11.52
N TYR A 224 -0.25 -12.50 -11.46
CA TYR A 224 -0.65 -13.51 -12.45
C TYR A 224 -1.84 -14.39 -12.04
N ALA A 225 -2.17 -14.55 -10.75
CA ALA A 225 -3.33 -15.36 -10.35
C ALA A 225 -4.68 -14.89 -10.93
N PRO A 226 -5.02 -13.57 -10.98
CA PRO A 226 -6.25 -13.11 -11.63
C PRO A 226 -6.30 -13.50 -13.12
N LEU A 227 -5.18 -13.35 -13.82
CA LEU A 227 -5.07 -13.70 -15.24
C LEU A 227 -5.19 -15.20 -15.47
N TYR A 228 -4.55 -16.01 -14.63
CA TYR A 228 -4.58 -17.47 -14.71
C TYR A 228 -5.99 -18.03 -14.44
N PHE A 229 -6.64 -17.58 -13.36
CA PHE A 229 -8.02 -18.00 -13.04
C PHE A 229 -9.02 -17.60 -14.12
N HIS A 230 -8.89 -16.40 -14.71
CA HIS A 230 -9.82 -15.94 -15.75
C HIS A 230 -9.54 -16.57 -17.12
N VAL A 231 -8.28 -16.54 -17.59
CA VAL A 231 -7.92 -16.90 -18.99
C VAL A 231 -7.57 -18.38 -19.15
N VAL A 232 -7.00 -19.03 -18.13
CA VAL A 232 -6.60 -20.45 -18.22
C VAL A 232 -7.63 -21.38 -17.59
N LEU A 233 -8.23 -21.00 -16.45
CA LEU A 233 -9.30 -21.81 -15.82
C LEU A 233 -10.72 -21.41 -16.26
N GLY A 234 -10.87 -20.32 -17.03
CA GLY A 234 -12.17 -19.88 -17.57
C GLY A 234 -13.15 -19.33 -16.53
N TYR A 235 -12.70 -19.01 -15.31
CA TYR A 235 -13.59 -18.50 -14.26
C TYR A 235 -14.06 -17.07 -14.57
N ASN A 236 -15.31 -16.76 -14.23
CA ASN A 236 -15.85 -15.40 -14.37
C ASN A 236 -15.13 -14.40 -13.43
N VAL A 237 -15.32 -13.11 -13.68
CA VAL A 237 -14.59 -12.04 -12.96
C VAL A 237 -14.93 -12.03 -11.47
N ALA A 238 -16.19 -12.29 -11.10
CA ALA A 238 -16.61 -12.38 -9.70
C ALA A 238 -15.93 -13.54 -8.94
N THR A 239 -15.95 -14.77 -9.48
CA THR A 239 -15.28 -15.94 -8.89
C THR A 239 -13.77 -15.71 -8.80
N THR A 240 -13.16 -15.18 -9.86
CA THR A 240 -11.74 -14.81 -9.89
C THR A 240 -11.40 -13.80 -8.79
N GLY A 241 -12.23 -12.78 -8.60
CA GLY A 241 -12.11 -11.79 -7.52
C GLY A 241 -12.15 -12.45 -6.14
N ILE A 242 -13.17 -13.27 -5.87
CA ILE A 242 -13.36 -13.97 -4.59
C ILE A 242 -12.15 -14.86 -4.26
N LEU A 243 -11.68 -15.67 -5.23
CA LEU A 243 -10.54 -16.57 -5.03
C LEU A 243 -9.24 -15.81 -4.72
N VAL A 244 -8.94 -14.73 -5.46
CA VAL A 244 -7.74 -13.92 -5.22
C VAL A 244 -7.83 -13.15 -3.90
N SER A 245 -9.00 -12.59 -3.57
CA SER A 245 -9.23 -11.94 -2.27
C SER A 245 -9.05 -12.90 -1.11
N PHE A 246 -9.61 -14.12 -1.18
CA PHE A 246 -9.44 -15.15 -0.15
C PHE A 246 -7.97 -15.57 0.02
N ALA A 247 -7.28 -15.84 -1.09
CA ALA A 247 -5.86 -16.20 -1.09
C ALA A 247 -4.96 -15.08 -0.53
N ALA A 248 -5.28 -13.80 -0.77
CA ALA A 248 -4.57 -12.69 -0.16
C ALA A 248 -4.92 -12.52 1.34
N SER A 249 -6.18 -12.70 1.73
CA SER A 249 -6.64 -12.52 3.10
C SER A 249 -6.04 -13.50 4.10
N ILE A 250 -5.78 -14.76 3.71
CA ILE A 250 -5.24 -15.79 4.62
C ILE A 250 -3.83 -15.45 5.16
N HIS A 251 -3.07 -14.60 4.45
CA HIS A 251 -1.75 -14.14 4.92
C HIS A 251 -1.82 -13.30 6.20
N LEU A 252 -2.89 -12.53 6.41
CA LEU A 252 -3.00 -11.62 7.56
C LEU A 252 -3.09 -12.34 8.91
N PRO A 253 -4.01 -13.29 9.16
CA PRO A 253 -4.06 -14.02 10.43
C PRO A 253 -2.81 -14.89 10.64
N LEU A 254 -2.22 -15.46 9.58
CA LEU A 254 -0.98 -16.23 9.67
C LEU A 254 0.21 -15.36 10.09
N LYS A 255 0.40 -14.18 9.49
CA LYS A 255 1.46 -13.24 9.89
C LYS A 255 1.22 -12.67 11.29
N PHE A 256 -0.03 -12.43 11.69
CA PHE A 256 -0.36 -12.01 13.05
C PHE A 256 -0.05 -13.09 14.10
N ALA A 257 -0.46 -14.34 13.86
CA ALA A 257 -0.16 -15.47 14.73
C ALA A 257 1.35 -15.73 14.84
N GLY A 258 2.08 -15.67 13.71
CA GLY A 258 3.54 -15.78 13.67
C GLY A 258 4.24 -14.67 14.47
N GLY A 259 3.74 -13.43 14.40
CA GLY A 259 4.23 -12.32 15.22
C GLY A 259 4.06 -12.57 16.73
N VAL A 260 2.84 -12.95 17.14
CA VAL A 260 2.53 -13.27 18.56
C VAL A 260 3.36 -14.46 19.07
N LEU A 261 3.59 -15.47 18.23
CA LEU A 261 4.45 -16.61 18.58
C LEU A 261 5.92 -16.21 18.71
N SER A 262 6.44 -15.39 17.79
CA SER A 262 7.81 -14.89 17.81
C SER A 262 8.11 -14.04 19.06
N ASP A 263 7.21 -13.11 19.41
CA ASP A 263 7.34 -12.29 20.62
C ASP A 263 7.32 -13.15 21.90
N ARG A 264 6.48 -14.19 21.97
CA ARG A 264 6.45 -15.14 23.09
C ARG A 264 7.76 -15.91 23.22
N ILE A 265 8.24 -16.55 22.14
CA ILE A 265 9.51 -17.29 22.13
C ILE A 265 10.67 -16.38 22.56
N LYS A 266 10.72 -15.16 22.03
CA LYS A 266 11.76 -14.17 22.37
C LYS A 266 11.66 -13.66 23.81
N SER A 267 10.47 -13.65 24.41
CA SER A 267 10.30 -13.32 25.84
C SER A 267 10.87 -14.41 26.75
N SER A 268 10.73 -15.69 26.38
CA SER A 268 11.29 -16.84 27.12
C SER A 268 12.82 -16.99 26.96
N LEU A 269 13.42 -16.36 25.95
CA LEU A 269 14.85 -16.42 25.65
C LEU A 269 15.68 -15.27 26.24
N LYS A 270 15.08 -14.39 27.05
CA LYS A 270 15.87 -13.43 27.84
C LYS A 270 16.53 -14.15 29.01
N PRO A 271 17.86 -14.04 29.19
CA PRO A 271 18.49 -14.50 30.43
C PRO A 271 17.97 -13.65 31.58
N THR A 272 17.62 -14.31 32.68
CA THR A 272 17.38 -13.64 33.97
C THR A 272 18.73 -13.13 34.48
N ILE A 273 18.86 -11.82 34.57
CA ILE A 273 19.94 -11.08 35.24
C ILE A 273 19.27 -10.22 36.31
#